data_AF-A0A0P1B031-F1
#
_entry.id   AF-A0A0P1B031-F1
#
_cell.length_a   1.000
_cell.length_b   1.000
_cell.length_c   1.000
_cell.angle_alpha   90.00
_cell.angle_beta   90.00
_cell.angle_gamma   90.00
#
_symmetry.space_group_name_H-M   'P 1'
#
loop_
_entity.id
_entity.type
_entity.pdbx_description
1 polymer ?
#
loop_
_entity_poly.entity_id
_entity_poly.type
_entity_poly.pdbx_seq_one_letter_code
_entity_poly.pdbx_strand_id
1 'polypeptide(L)'
;MQRKILDSITRFVSESDWVLLDADLTTADLADAIRHMKASSAPGMDGLTAGFYQVAPDVFGKCLAIVFNDRLHRSELLASQRKSAVVLLHKKGSRAVPGNYRSITIMPVDVKTLSKALVRRIIMTIGHLIHADQKGFVNGRSIHH
;
A
#
# COMPACT_ATOMS: atom_id res chain seq x y z
N MET A 1 -22.27 21.11 10.97
CA MET A 1 -21.15 20.38 11.62
C MET A 1 -20.04 20.04 10.62
N GLN A 2 -20.33 19.43 9.46
CA GLN A 2 -19.33 19.07 8.43
C GLN A 2 -18.47 20.25 7.90
N ARG A 3 -19.06 21.42 7.61
CA ARG A 3 -18.30 22.55 7.04
C ARG A 3 -17.22 23.08 7.99
N LYS A 4 -17.56 23.21 9.28
CA LYS A 4 -16.60 23.57 10.35
C LYS A 4 -15.41 22.60 10.45
N ILE A 5 -15.60 21.32 10.13
CA ILE A 5 -14.51 20.33 10.13
C ILE A 5 -13.60 20.56 8.93
N LEU A 6 -14.15 20.79 7.74
CA LEU A 6 -13.35 21.09 6.54
C LEU A 6 -12.60 22.42 6.68
N ASP A 7 -13.24 23.43 7.26
CA ASP A 7 -12.63 24.75 7.52
C ASP A 7 -11.48 24.66 8.55
N SER A 8 -11.39 23.57 9.31
CA SER A 8 -10.31 23.32 10.29
C SER A 8 -9.07 22.67 9.68
N ILE A 9 -9.11 22.26 8.42
CA ILE A 9 -7.97 21.69 7.69
C ILE A 9 -7.05 22.84 7.29
N THR A 10 -5.93 22.98 7.99
CA THR A 10 -4.94 24.03 7.75
C THR A 10 -3.66 23.53 7.09
N ARG A 11 -3.54 22.21 6.92
CA ARG A 11 -2.34 21.53 6.42
C ARG A 11 -2.63 20.93 5.06
N PHE A 12 -1.83 21.33 4.07
CA PHE A 12 -1.98 20.92 2.68
C PHE A 12 -0.63 20.46 2.14
N VAL A 13 -0.68 19.62 1.12
CA VAL A 13 0.50 19.14 0.39
C VAL A 13 1.16 20.34 -0.29
N SER A 14 2.47 20.52 -0.08
CA SER A 14 3.24 21.56 -0.76
C SER A 14 3.40 21.26 -2.26
N GLU A 15 3.77 22.24 -3.07
CA GLU A 15 4.03 22.02 -4.50
C GLU A 15 5.17 20.99 -4.70
N SER A 16 6.24 21.06 -3.90
CA SER A 16 7.33 20.09 -3.95
C SER A 16 6.89 18.67 -3.57
N ASP A 17 6.00 18.55 -2.58
CA ASP A 17 5.44 17.25 -2.20
C ASP A 17 4.53 16.71 -3.31
N TRP A 18 3.74 17.56 -3.95
CA TRP A 18 2.91 17.19 -5.09
C TRP A 18 3.75 16.62 -6.23
N VAL A 19 4.81 17.33 -6.63
CA VAL A 19 5.72 16.87 -7.69
C VAL A 19 6.35 15.51 -7.34
N LEU A 20 6.76 15.31 -6.08
CA LEU A 20 7.31 14.03 -5.63
C LEU A 20 6.27 12.89 -5.66
N LEU A 21 5.06 13.17 -5.17
CA LEU A 21 4.02 12.16 -5.03
C LEU A 21 3.44 11.74 -6.38
N ASP A 22 3.33 12.68 -7.33
CA ASP A 22 2.72 12.49 -8.65
C ASP A 22 3.71 12.06 -9.73
N ALA A 23 5.02 12.08 -9.45
CA ALA A 23 6.04 11.61 -10.39
C ALA A 23 5.82 10.14 -10.80
N ASP A 24 6.27 9.77 -12.00
CA ASP A 24 6.24 8.37 -12.45
C ASP A 24 7.03 7.44 -11.52
N LEU A 25 6.59 6.18 -11.42
CA LEU A 25 7.29 5.15 -10.66
C LEU A 25 8.58 4.76 -11.38
N THR A 26 9.69 4.78 -10.64
CA THR A 26 10.98 4.33 -11.17
C THR A 26 11.15 2.83 -10.99
N THR A 27 12.07 2.24 -11.75
CA THR A 27 12.51 0.85 -11.51
C THR A 27 13.06 0.68 -10.09
N ALA A 28 13.76 1.70 -9.57
CA ALA A 28 14.32 1.66 -8.22
C ALA A 28 13.22 1.61 -7.14
N ASP A 29 12.15 2.41 -7.28
CA ASP A 29 11.01 2.41 -6.34
C ASP A 29 10.43 1.00 -6.18
N LEU A 30 10.21 0.31 -7.31
CA LEU A 30 9.57 -1.00 -7.34
C LEU A 30 10.54 -2.12 -6.96
N ALA A 31 11.80 -2.08 -7.43
CA ALA A 31 12.81 -3.04 -7.03
C ALA A 31 13.06 -3.00 -5.51
N ASP A 32 13.14 -1.79 -4.95
CA ASP A 32 13.30 -1.60 -3.52
C ASP A 32 12.06 -2.01 -2.73
N ALA A 33 10.86 -1.77 -3.26
CA ALA A 33 9.63 -2.33 -2.69
C ALA A 33 9.66 -3.86 -2.66
N ILE A 34 10.05 -4.52 -3.76
CA ILE A 34 10.17 -5.98 -3.87
C ILE A 34 11.15 -6.53 -2.84
N ARG A 35 12.37 -5.99 -2.77
CA ARG A 35 13.43 -6.45 -1.85
C ARG A 35 12.98 -6.47 -0.40
N HIS A 36 12.15 -5.52 0.00
CA HIS A 36 11.74 -5.34 1.39
C HIS A 36 10.39 -6.00 1.75
N MET A 37 9.81 -6.81 0.86
CA MET A 37 8.62 -7.61 1.21
C MET A 37 9.00 -8.89 1.96
N LYS A 38 8.06 -9.43 2.76
CA LYS A 38 8.23 -10.75 3.38
C LYS A 38 8.08 -11.83 2.30
N ALA A 39 9.18 -12.50 1.97
CA ALA A 39 9.25 -13.53 0.93
C ALA A 39 8.15 -14.61 1.07
N SER A 40 7.93 -15.07 2.31
CA SER A 40 6.99 -16.14 2.65
C SER A 40 5.54 -15.68 2.86
N SER A 41 5.20 -14.44 2.48
CA SER A 41 3.83 -13.95 2.58
C SER A 41 2.91 -14.69 1.59
N ALA A 42 1.63 -14.81 1.95
CA ALA A 42 0.66 -15.51 1.12
C ALA A 42 0.57 -14.86 -0.28
N PRO A 43 0.60 -15.68 -1.35
CA PRO A 43 0.49 -15.19 -2.72
C PRO A 43 -0.93 -14.68 -3.01
N GLY A 44 -1.07 -13.96 -4.12
CA GLY A 44 -2.39 -13.63 -4.66
C GLY A 44 -3.09 -14.85 -5.25
N MET A 45 -4.18 -14.60 -5.99
CA MET A 45 -4.91 -15.66 -6.71
C MET A 45 -4.08 -16.33 -7.82
N ASP A 46 -2.96 -15.71 -8.21
CA ASP A 46 -2.01 -16.19 -9.22
C ASP A 46 -0.96 -17.19 -8.65
N GLY A 47 -0.90 -17.35 -7.32
CA GLY A 47 0.07 -18.23 -6.67
C GLY A 47 1.49 -17.66 -6.59
N LEU A 48 1.75 -16.45 -7.09
CA LEU A 48 3.08 -15.83 -7.07
C LEU A 48 3.33 -15.15 -5.72
N THR A 49 4.36 -15.59 -5.00
CA THR A 49 4.76 -15.00 -3.71
C THR A 49 5.72 -13.83 -3.90
N ALA A 50 5.97 -13.05 -2.85
CA ALA A 50 7.04 -12.04 -2.88
C ALA A 50 8.42 -12.65 -3.19
N GLY A 51 8.67 -13.89 -2.73
CA GLY A 51 9.91 -14.61 -3.03
C GLY A 51 10.15 -14.81 -4.53
N PHE A 52 9.09 -15.02 -5.33
CA PHE A 52 9.21 -15.13 -6.78
C PHE A 52 9.81 -13.86 -7.41
N TYR A 53 9.28 -12.69 -7.03
CA TYR A 53 9.77 -11.40 -7.54
C TYR A 53 11.17 -11.06 -7.01
N GLN A 54 11.53 -11.55 -5.82
CA GLN A 54 12.83 -11.31 -5.19
C GLN A 54 13.99 -12.07 -5.85
N VAL A 55 13.72 -13.02 -6.76
CA VAL A 55 14.77 -13.68 -7.54
C VAL A 55 15.50 -12.69 -8.46
N ALA A 56 14.78 -11.72 -9.01
CA ALA A 56 15.33 -10.73 -9.93
C ALA A 56 14.62 -9.36 -9.77
N PRO A 57 14.77 -8.69 -8.61
CA PRO A 57 13.98 -7.51 -8.26
C PRO A 57 14.13 -6.35 -9.25
N ASP A 58 15.30 -6.18 -9.86
CA ASP A 58 15.53 -5.11 -10.83
C ASP A 58 14.84 -5.41 -12.17
N VAL A 59 14.79 -6.68 -12.58
CA VAL A 59 14.08 -7.12 -13.79
C VAL A 59 12.58 -6.96 -13.60
N PHE A 60 12.03 -7.49 -12.50
CA PHE A 60 10.61 -7.35 -12.19
C PHE A 60 10.22 -5.89 -11.92
N GLY A 61 11.06 -5.13 -11.22
CA GLY A 61 10.87 -3.70 -10.99
C GLY A 61 10.75 -2.92 -12.28
N LYS A 62 11.59 -3.24 -13.29
CA LYS A 62 11.52 -2.62 -14.61
C LYS A 62 10.21 -2.97 -15.33
N CYS A 63 9.83 -4.24 -15.35
CA CYS A 63 8.58 -4.68 -15.97
C CYS A 63 7.35 -4.03 -15.31
N LEU A 64 7.32 -4.01 -13.98
CA LEU A 64 6.23 -3.42 -13.22
C LEU A 64 6.18 -1.89 -13.38
N ALA A 65 7.30 -1.19 -13.53
CA ALA A 65 7.32 0.25 -13.77
C ALA A 65 6.61 0.59 -15.09
N ILE A 66 6.91 -0.17 -16.15
CA ILE A 66 6.26 0.00 -17.46
C ILE A 66 4.74 -0.21 -17.33
N VAL A 67 4.33 -1.32 -16.69
CA VAL A 67 2.91 -1.65 -16.54
C VAL A 67 2.20 -0.61 -15.68
N PHE A 68 2.73 -0.28 -14.50
CA PHE A 68 2.03 0.62 -13.58
C PHE A 68 1.97 2.05 -14.08
N ASN A 69 3.01 2.60 -14.71
CA ASN A 69 2.92 3.96 -15.25
C ASN A 69 1.86 4.05 -16.37
N ASP A 70 1.81 3.09 -17.31
CA ASP A 70 0.73 3.04 -18.33
C ASP A 70 -0.67 2.97 -17.68
N ARG A 71 -0.84 2.13 -16.66
CA ARG A 71 -2.14 1.95 -15.98
C ARG A 71 -2.55 3.15 -15.14
N LEU A 72 -1.61 3.79 -14.45
CA LEU A 72 -1.87 4.97 -13.64
C LEU A 72 -2.23 6.18 -14.53
N HIS A 73 -1.55 6.39 -15.65
CA HIS A 73 -1.92 7.43 -16.62
C HIS A 73 -3.32 7.22 -17.22
N ARG A 74 -3.76 5.96 -17.33
CA ARG A 74 -5.12 5.60 -17.75
C ARG A 74 -6.16 5.61 -16.61
N SER A 75 -5.74 5.88 -15.38
CA SER A 75 -6.57 5.77 -14.16
C SER A 75 -7.21 4.39 -13.97
N GLU A 76 -6.60 3.32 -14.48
CA GLU A 76 -7.16 1.96 -14.41
C GLU A 76 -6.08 0.87 -14.34
N LEU A 77 -6.05 0.12 -13.23
CA LEU A 77 -5.22 -1.08 -13.07
C LEU A 77 -5.70 -2.22 -13.98
N LEU A 78 -4.95 -3.32 -14.12
CA LEU A 78 -5.43 -4.50 -14.85
C LEU A 78 -6.56 -5.23 -14.11
N ALA A 79 -7.38 -5.98 -14.86
CA ALA A 79 -8.47 -6.76 -14.25
C ALA A 79 -7.99 -7.79 -13.21
N SER A 80 -6.80 -8.38 -13.38
CA SER A 80 -6.17 -9.27 -12.39
C SER A 80 -5.73 -8.51 -11.14
N GLN A 81 -5.20 -7.30 -11.31
CA GLN A 81 -4.73 -6.42 -10.23
C GLN A 81 -5.88 -5.89 -9.35
N ARG A 82 -7.11 -5.88 -9.88
CA ARG A 82 -8.31 -5.50 -9.13
C ARG A 82 -9.03 -6.68 -8.46
N LYS A 83 -8.45 -7.89 -8.50
CA LYS A 83 -9.01 -9.09 -7.87
C LYS A 83 -8.18 -9.47 -6.65
N SER A 84 -8.83 -9.92 -5.59
CA SER A 84 -8.19 -10.36 -4.35
C SER A 84 -9.05 -11.43 -3.67
N ALA A 85 -8.42 -12.32 -2.93
CA ALA A 85 -9.14 -13.33 -2.15
C ALA A 85 -9.50 -12.79 -0.77
N VAL A 86 -10.71 -13.04 -0.29
CA VAL A 86 -11.11 -12.74 1.09
C VAL A 86 -11.09 -14.03 1.89
N VAL A 87 -10.31 -14.04 2.99
CA VAL A 87 -10.19 -15.17 3.90
C VAL A 87 -10.72 -14.76 5.28
N LEU A 88 -11.46 -15.66 5.93
CA LEU A 88 -11.99 -15.45 7.28
C LEU A 88 -11.08 -16.12 8.31
N LEU A 89 -10.50 -15.33 9.22
CA LEU A 89 -9.76 -15.83 10.36
C LEU A 89 -10.63 -15.82 11.61
N HIS A 90 -10.78 -16.98 12.25
CA HIS A 90 -11.47 -17.06 13.53
C HIS A 90 -10.69 -16.31 14.62
N LYS A 91 -11.37 -15.39 15.32
CA LYS A 91 -10.76 -14.56 16.38
C LYS A 91 -10.94 -15.19 17.76
N LYS A 92 -12.18 -15.44 18.18
CA LYS A 92 -12.56 -16.04 19.48
C LYS A 92 -14.05 -16.37 19.54
N GLY A 93 -14.50 -17.15 20.52
CA GLY A 93 -15.93 -17.48 20.72
C GLY A 93 -16.47 -18.53 19.77
N SER A 94 -17.80 -18.72 19.75
CA SER A 94 -18.46 -19.73 18.92
C SER A 94 -18.20 -19.54 17.42
N ARG A 95 -17.84 -20.63 16.73
CA ARG A 95 -17.60 -20.65 15.28
C ARG A 95 -18.88 -20.50 14.45
N ALA A 96 -20.05 -20.68 15.05
CA ALA A 96 -21.34 -20.48 14.41
C ALA A 96 -21.73 -19.00 14.27
N VAL A 97 -21.03 -18.08 14.97
CA VAL A 97 -21.33 -16.64 14.94
C VAL A 97 -20.39 -15.94 13.95
N PRO A 98 -20.87 -15.35 12.85
CA PRO A 98 -20.02 -14.70 11.84
C PRO A 98 -19.17 -13.54 12.38
N GLY A 99 -19.69 -12.79 13.37
CA GLY A 99 -18.95 -11.69 14.01
C GLY A 99 -17.69 -12.11 14.79
N ASN A 100 -17.50 -13.43 15.00
CA ASN A 100 -16.30 -13.98 15.62
C ASN A 100 -15.14 -14.20 14.65
N TYR A 101 -15.32 -13.85 13.37
CA TYR A 101 -14.27 -13.90 12.35
C TYR A 101 -13.79 -12.50 11.97
N ARG A 102 -12.53 -12.41 11.57
CA ARG A 102 -11.93 -11.23 10.93
C ARG A 102 -11.67 -11.56 9.47
N SER A 103 -12.18 -10.74 8.57
CA SER A 103 -11.81 -10.84 7.16
C SER A 103 -10.39 -10.30 6.95
N ILE A 104 -9.63 -10.99 6.09
CA ILE A 104 -8.37 -10.53 5.55
C ILE A 104 -8.45 -10.63 4.03
N THR A 105 -8.10 -9.54 3.36
CA THR A 105 -7.98 -9.50 1.91
C THR A 105 -6.54 -9.81 1.50
N ILE A 106 -6.37 -10.87 0.72
CA ILE A 106 -5.09 -11.29 0.15
C ILE A 106 -4.97 -10.68 -1.24
N MET A 107 -4.18 -9.62 -1.33
CA MET A 107 -3.91 -8.92 -2.59
C MET A 107 -2.80 -9.60 -3.41
N PRO A 108 -2.85 -9.49 -4.76
CA PRO A 108 -1.73 -9.79 -5.64
C PRO A 108 -0.44 -9.10 -5.21
N VAL A 109 0.69 -9.79 -5.40
CA VAL A 109 1.99 -9.31 -4.92
C VAL A 109 2.52 -8.13 -5.72
N ASP A 110 2.22 -8.05 -7.01
CA ASP A 110 2.53 -6.89 -7.84
C ASP A 110 1.81 -5.62 -7.32
N VAL A 111 0.54 -5.73 -6.93
CA VAL A 111 -0.21 -4.59 -6.34
C VAL A 111 0.30 -4.24 -4.95
N LYS A 112 0.70 -5.24 -4.14
CA LYS A 112 1.41 -4.98 -2.87
C LYS A 112 2.72 -4.22 -3.10
N THR A 113 3.42 -4.54 -4.18
CA THR A 113 4.66 -3.84 -4.59
C THR A 113 4.37 -2.37 -4.91
N LEU A 114 3.35 -2.11 -5.74
CA LEU A 114 2.88 -0.76 -6.04
C LEU A 114 2.53 0.01 -4.76
N SER A 115 1.70 -0.58 -3.89
CA SER A 115 1.30 0.05 -2.62
C SER A 115 2.51 0.38 -1.74
N LYS A 116 3.49 -0.53 -1.64
CA LYS A 116 4.70 -0.31 -0.85
C LYS A 116 5.59 0.79 -1.44
N ALA A 117 5.71 0.88 -2.76
CA ALA A 117 6.43 1.98 -3.43
C ALA A 117 5.76 3.33 -3.16
N LEU A 118 4.44 3.43 -3.29
CA LEU A 118 3.69 4.66 -3.00
C LEU A 118 3.80 5.07 -1.53
N VAL A 119 3.71 4.11 -0.59
CA VAL A 119 3.87 4.38 0.84
C VAL A 119 5.24 4.99 1.15
N ARG A 120 6.32 4.56 0.49
CA ARG A 120 7.65 5.15 0.70
C ARG A 120 7.68 6.64 0.36
N ARG A 121 6.97 7.07 -0.68
CA ARG A 121 6.85 8.49 -1.04
C ARG A 121 5.95 9.25 -0.08
N ILE A 122 4.78 8.69 0.26
CA ILE A 122 3.80 9.31 1.18
C ILE A 122 4.41 9.52 2.57
N ILE A 123 5.23 8.59 3.07
CA ILE A 123 5.83 8.72 4.41
C ILE A 123 6.71 9.96 4.54
N MET A 124 7.31 10.45 3.45
CA MET A 124 8.14 11.66 3.47
C MET A 124 7.32 12.92 3.76
N THR A 125 6.03 12.91 3.46
CA THR A 125 5.15 14.10 3.51
C THR A 125 4.09 13.98 4.61
N ILE A 126 3.62 12.76 4.91
CA ILE A 126 2.47 12.54 5.79
C ILE A 126 2.65 13.10 7.21
N GLY A 127 3.89 13.14 7.72
CA GLY A 127 4.19 13.52 9.10
C GLY A 127 3.78 14.94 9.48
N HIS A 128 3.85 15.89 8.53
CA HIS A 128 3.44 17.27 8.74
C HIS A 128 1.96 17.51 8.38
N LEU A 129 1.38 16.67 7.51
CA LEU A 129 -0.01 16.77 7.07
C LEU A 129 -1.02 16.32 8.14
N ILE A 130 -0.70 15.26 8.88
CA ILE A 130 -1.62 14.67 9.86
C ILE A 130 -1.45 15.26 11.27
N HIS A 131 -2.57 15.39 11.99
CA HIS A 131 -2.60 15.91 13.37
C HIS A 131 -1.71 15.09 14.31
N ALA A 132 -1.15 15.72 15.35
CA ALA A 132 -0.22 15.09 16.29
C ALA A 132 -0.84 13.92 17.10
N ASP A 133 -2.17 13.90 17.20
CA ASP A 133 -2.93 12.83 17.88
C ASP A 133 -3.04 11.56 17.06
N GLN A 134 -2.75 11.60 15.75
CA GLN A 134 -2.61 10.39 14.96
C GLN A 134 -1.33 9.66 15.40
N LYS A 135 -1.47 8.66 16.27
CA LYS A 135 -0.34 7.89 16.84
C LYS A 135 0.02 6.64 16.04
N GLY A 136 -0.95 6.02 15.37
CA GLY A 136 -0.74 4.79 14.61
C GLY A 136 -0.30 5.06 13.16
N PHE A 137 0.59 4.20 12.64
CA PHE A 137 1.02 4.17 11.24
C PHE A 137 1.75 5.42 10.75
N VAL A 138 2.38 6.16 11.67
CA VAL A 138 3.22 7.32 11.38
C VAL A 138 4.59 7.06 11.98
N ASN A 139 5.64 7.26 11.19
CA ASN A 139 6.99 7.05 11.70
C ASN A 139 7.27 7.96 12.91
N GLY A 140 7.90 7.41 13.95
CA GLY A 140 8.23 8.14 15.17
C GLY A 140 7.06 8.44 16.12
N ARG A 141 5.85 7.91 15.88
CA ARG A 141 4.70 8.06 16.79
C ARG A 141 4.28 6.70 17.37
N SER A 142 3.88 6.69 18.64
CA SER A 142 3.51 5.49 19.38
C SER A 142 2.22 5.70 20.18
N ILE A 143 1.44 4.63 20.31
CA ILE A 143 0.29 4.54 21.24
C ILE A 143 0.73 4.16 22.65
N HIS A 144 1.93 3.62 22.79
CA HIS A 144 2.57 3.29 24.05
C HIS A 144 3.52 4.43 24.39
N HIS A 145 3.23 5.12 25.50
CA HIS A 145 4.14 6.07 26.12
C HIS A 145 5.22 5.31 26.90
#